data_AF-A0A7L4LUK3-F1
#
_entry.id   AF-A0A7L4LUK3-F1
#
_cell.length_a   1.000
_cell.length_b   1.000
_cell.length_c   1.000
_cell.angle_alpha   90.00
_cell.angle_beta   90.00
_cell.angle_gamma   90.00
#
_symmetry.space_group_name_H-M   'P 1'
#
loop_
_entity.id
_entity.type
_entity.pdbx_description
1 polymer ?
#
loop_
_entity_poly.entity_id
_entity_poly.type
_entity_poly.pdbx_seq_one_letter_code
_entity_poly.pdbx_strand_id
1 'polypeptide(L)'
;MESGMLLSGGQRALIRESWQRLSGSPVQHGLVLFTRLFDLDPDLLPLFQYNCKQFASPQECLSAPEFLDHIRKVMLVIDAAVSHLENLSCLEEYLCNLGKKHQAVGVKVESFSVRHPLLYPLQLCL
;
A
#
# COMPACT_ATOMS: atom_id res chain seq x y z
N MET A 1 -20.55 18.92 -6.83
CA MET A 1 -20.34 17.69 -7.64
C MET A 1 -18.90 17.73 -8.10
N GLU A 2 -17.99 17.19 -7.30
CA GLU A 2 -16.58 17.20 -7.61
C GLU A 2 -16.31 16.07 -8.63
N SER A 3 -15.72 16.44 -9.77
CA SER A 3 -15.33 15.50 -10.81
C SER A 3 -14.33 14.51 -10.21
N GLY A 4 -14.77 13.26 -9.98
CA GLY A 4 -13.85 12.15 -9.75
C GLY A 4 -12.86 12.11 -10.91
N MET A 5 -11.61 12.50 -10.65
CA MET A 5 -10.58 12.62 -11.68
C MET A 5 -10.32 11.26 -12.31
N LEU A 6 -11.01 10.98 -13.41
CA LEU A 6 -10.63 9.92 -14.33
C LEU A 6 -9.23 10.26 -14.86
N LEU A 7 -8.27 9.38 -14.59
CA LEU A 7 -6.93 9.49 -15.16
C LEU A 7 -7.03 9.60 -16.68
N SER A 8 -6.23 10.45 -17.32
CA SER A 8 -6.14 10.46 -18.78
C SER A 8 -5.44 9.19 -19.28
N GLY A 9 -5.58 8.88 -20.57
CA GLY A 9 -4.85 7.76 -21.20
C GLY A 9 -3.34 7.89 -21.03
N GLY A 10 -2.81 9.12 -21.18
CA GLY A 10 -1.38 9.40 -20.98
C GLY A 10 -0.94 9.21 -19.52
N GLN A 11 -1.76 9.62 -18.54
CA GLN A 11 -1.45 9.41 -17.12
C GLN A 11 -1.41 7.91 -16.76
N ARG A 12 -2.36 7.12 -17.28
CA ARG A 12 -2.34 5.66 -17.08
C ARG A 12 -1.10 5.01 -17.67
N ALA A 13 -0.69 5.42 -18.87
CA ALA A 13 0.54 4.92 -19.50
C ALA A 13 1.77 5.22 -18.64
N LEU A 14 1.92 6.46 -18.15
CA LEU A 14 3.02 6.85 -17.27
C LEU A 14 3.05 6.05 -15.96
N ILE A 15 1.88 5.78 -15.36
CA ILE A 15 1.80 4.95 -14.14
C ILE A 15 2.24 3.51 -14.45
N ARG A 16 1.78 2.92 -15.56
CA ARG A 16 2.19 1.57 -15.97
C ARG A 16 3.70 1.48 -16.26
N GLU A 17 4.25 2.44 -17.01
CA GLU A 17 5.67 2.47 -17.36
C GLU A 17 6.58 2.71 -16.15
N SER A 18 6.17 3.58 -15.22
CA SER A 18 6.92 3.78 -13.97
C SER A 18 6.86 2.54 -13.08
N TRP A 19 5.69 1.91 -12.96
CA TRP A 19 5.53 0.68 -12.19
C TRP A 19 6.33 -0.49 -12.76
N GLN A 20 6.36 -0.68 -14.08
CA GLN A 20 7.17 -1.73 -14.73
C GLN A 20 8.66 -1.65 -14.37
N ARG A 21 9.19 -0.44 -14.14
CA ARG A 21 10.58 -0.26 -13.69
C ARG A 21 10.79 -0.61 -12.22
N LEU A 22 9.75 -0.48 -11.38
CA LEU A 22 9.81 -0.72 -9.93
C LEU A 22 9.47 -2.17 -9.57
N SER A 23 8.55 -2.80 -10.31
CA SER A 23 8.00 -4.13 -10.00
C SER A 23 9.00 -5.27 -10.17
N GLY A 24 10.14 -5.04 -10.84
CA GLY A 24 11.22 -6.02 -10.98
C GLY A 24 11.94 -6.36 -9.66
N SER A 25 11.74 -5.59 -8.59
CA SER A 25 12.31 -5.87 -7.26
C SER A 25 11.33 -5.49 -6.15
N PRO A 26 10.20 -6.20 -6.02
CA PRO A 26 9.07 -5.76 -5.21
C PRO A 26 9.40 -5.75 -3.72
N VAL A 27 10.16 -6.74 -3.23
CA VAL A 27 10.55 -6.79 -1.80
C VAL A 27 11.48 -5.64 -1.45
N GLN A 28 12.48 -5.34 -2.29
CA GLN A 28 13.43 -4.24 -2.02
C GLN A 28 12.72 -2.89 -1.99
N HIS A 29 11.88 -2.58 -2.99
CA HIS A 29 11.14 -1.32 -3.01
C HIS A 29 10.07 -1.26 -1.91
N GLY A 30 9.45 -2.39 -1.57
CA GLY A 30 8.53 -2.47 -0.45
C GLY A 30 9.21 -2.24 0.90
N LEU A 31 10.45 -2.71 1.09
CA LEU A 31 11.25 -2.39 2.28
C LEU A 31 11.54 -0.90 2.39
N VAL A 32 11.87 -0.24 1.27
CA VAL A 32 12.06 1.22 1.24
C VAL A 32 10.76 1.95 1.63
N LEU A 33 9.62 1.48 1.11
CA LEU A 33 8.30 2.03 1.43
C LEU A 33 7.99 1.91 2.93
N PHE A 34 8.14 0.72 3.52
CA PHE A 34 7.82 0.50 4.93
C PHE A 34 8.84 1.11 5.89
N THR A 35 10.12 1.17 5.51
CA THR A 35 11.12 1.98 6.24
C THR A 35 10.65 3.43 6.34
N ARG A 36 10.28 4.03 5.20
CA ARG A 36 9.80 5.41 5.18
C ARG A 36 8.50 5.59 5.96
N LEU A 37 7.61 4.60 5.93
CA LEU A 37 6.37 4.63 6.69
C LEU A 37 6.64 4.69 8.20
N PHE A 38 7.51 3.83 8.71
CA PHE A 38 7.87 3.81 10.13
C PHE A 38 8.67 5.06 10.56
N ASP A 39 9.46 5.65 9.66
CA ASP A 39 10.13 6.93 9.92
C ASP A 39 9.14 8.10 10.07
N LEU A 40 8.04 8.07 9.29
CA LEU A 40 7.01 9.11 9.30
C LEU A 40 6.02 8.91 10.45
N ASP A 41 5.67 7.67 10.76
CA ASP A 41 4.70 7.31 11.78
C ASP A 41 5.16 6.04 12.54
N PRO A 42 6.00 6.20 13.58
CA PRO A 42 6.52 5.08 14.36
C PRO A 42 5.43 4.37 15.18
N ASP A 43 4.29 5.02 15.44
CA ASP A 43 3.16 4.46 16.17
C ASP A 43 2.44 3.34 15.40
N LEU A 44 2.79 3.13 14.12
CA LEU A 44 2.31 2.01 13.31
C LEU A 44 3.03 0.69 13.59
N LEU A 45 4.27 0.72 14.08
CA LEU A 45 5.06 -0.49 14.33
C LEU A 45 4.35 -1.51 15.25
N PRO A 46 3.72 -1.09 16.38
CA PRO A 46 2.97 -2.01 17.25
C PRO A 46 1.79 -2.73 16.59
N LEU A 47 1.30 -2.26 15.44
CA LEU A 47 0.21 -2.91 14.71
C LEU A 47 0.67 -4.19 13.99
N PHE A 48 1.97 -4.32 13.74
CA PHE A 48 2.56 -5.49 13.10
C PHE A 48 2.93 -6.54 14.14
N GLN A 49 1.94 -7.33 14.54
CA GLN A 49 2.11 -8.44 15.47
C GLN A 49 1.88 -9.77 14.77
N TYR A 50 2.89 -10.63 14.80
CA TYR A 50 2.80 -11.98 14.23
C TYR A 50 3.04 -12.99 15.34
N ASN A 51 2.21 -14.03 15.42
CA ASN A 51 2.32 -15.08 16.45
C ASN A 51 2.38 -14.52 17.89
N CYS A 52 1.62 -13.46 18.18
CA CYS A 52 1.61 -12.73 19.45
C CYS A 52 2.96 -12.11 19.87
N LYS A 53 3.90 -11.95 18.92
CA LYS A 53 5.15 -11.23 19.13
C LYS A 53 5.07 -9.83 18.53
N GLN A 54 5.45 -8.86 19.34
CA GLN A 54 5.65 -7.48 18.91
C GLN A 54 7.14 -7.28 18.62
N PHE A 55 7.45 -6.53 17.56
CA PHE A 55 8.82 -6.14 17.25
C PHE A 55 9.29 -5.01 18.16
N ALA A 56 10.53 -5.09 18.64
CA ALA A 56 11.15 -4.07 19.47
C ALA A 56 11.66 -2.87 18.65
N SER A 57 11.84 -3.04 17.33
CA SER A 57 12.31 -1.99 16.43
C SER A 57 11.81 -2.18 14.99
N PRO A 58 11.78 -1.10 14.17
CA PRO A 58 11.49 -1.22 12.74
C PRO A 58 12.43 -2.18 12.02
N GLN A 59 13.72 -2.22 12.37
CA GLN A 59 14.71 -3.09 11.73
C GLN A 59 14.42 -4.57 12.00
N GLU A 60 13.99 -4.90 13.22
CA GLU A 60 13.54 -6.26 13.55
C GLU A 60 12.30 -6.64 12.74
N CYS A 61 11.32 -5.74 12.64
CA CYS A 61 10.13 -5.93 11.83
C CYS A 61 10.46 -6.14 10.34
N LEU A 62 11.30 -5.26 9.77
CA LEU A 62 11.69 -5.28 8.36
C LEU A 62 12.52 -6.51 7.95
N SER A 63 13.13 -7.19 8.91
CA SER A 63 13.87 -8.44 8.68
C SER A 63 13.07 -9.71 8.97
N ALA A 64 11.88 -9.58 9.57
CA ALA A 64 11.04 -10.72 9.91
C ALA A 64 10.42 -11.38 8.67
N PRO A 65 10.50 -12.72 8.51
CA PRO A 65 9.92 -13.42 7.37
C PRO A 65 8.43 -13.13 7.15
N GLU A 66 7.65 -13.05 8.22
CA GLU A 66 6.21 -12.77 8.16
C GLU A 66 5.91 -11.38 7.62
N PHE A 67 6.75 -10.41 7.96
CA PHE A 67 6.62 -9.04 7.46
C PHE A 67 7.09 -8.94 6.01
N LEU A 68 8.15 -9.65 5.61
CA LEU A 68 8.55 -9.73 4.20
C LEU A 68 7.44 -10.34 3.32
N ASP A 69 6.68 -11.31 3.84
CA ASP A 69 5.49 -11.84 3.17
C ASP A 69 4.35 -10.81 3.10
N HIS A 70 4.17 -9.99 4.14
CA HIS A 70 3.23 -8.88 4.09
C HIS A 70 3.63 -7.86 3.01
N ILE A 71 4.90 -7.48 2.93
CA ILE A 71 5.43 -6.60 1.88
C ILE A 71 5.13 -7.15 0.49
N ARG A 72 5.41 -8.45 0.25
CA ARG A 72 5.09 -9.10 -1.04
C ARG A 72 3.62 -8.96 -1.39
N LYS A 73 2.72 -9.20 -0.44
CA LYS A 73 1.27 -9.07 -0.64
C LYS A 73 0.88 -7.63 -0.99
N VAL A 74 1.41 -6.63 -0.29
CA VAL A 74 1.17 -5.21 -0.61
C VAL A 74 1.59 -4.89 -2.04
N MET A 75 2.81 -5.30 -2.43
CA MET A 75 3.31 -5.03 -3.78
C MET A 75 2.49 -5.72 -4.88
N LEU A 76 1.97 -6.93 -4.63
CA LEU A 76 1.05 -7.61 -5.54
C LEU A 76 -0.29 -6.88 -5.69
N VAL A 77 -0.82 -6.32 -4.60
CA VAL A 77 -2.06 -5.54 -4.66
C VAL A 77 -1.86 -4.26 -5.47
N ILE A 78 -0.71 -3.59 -5.30
CA ILE A 78 -0.37 -2.41 -6.11
C ILE A 78 -0.22 -2.82 -7.59
N ASP A 79 0.44 -3.93 -7.88
CA ASP A 79 0.59 -4.45 -9.24
C ASP A 79 -0.76 -4.73 -9.91
N ALA A 80 -1.68 -5.38 -9.18
CA ALA A 80 -3.03 -5.63 -9.64
C ALA A 80 -3.78 -4.31 -9.93
N ALA A 81 -3.65 -3.31 -9.06
CA ALA A 81 -4.27 -1.99 -9.24
C ALA A 81 -3.71 -1.25 -10.46
N VAL A 82 -2.39 -1.28 -10.67
CA VAL A 82 -1.73 -0.66 -11.83
C VAL A 82 -2.11 -1.37 -13.14
N SER A 83 -2.26 -2.69 -13.10
CA SER A 83 -2.67 -3.49 -14.26
C SER A 83 -4.10 -3.16 -14.69
N HIS A 84 -5.00 -2.94 -13.71
CA HIS A 84 -6.44 -2.71 -13.92
C HIS A 84 -6.86 -1.24 -13.82
N LEU A 85 -5.97 -0.27 -14.10
CA LEU A 85 -6.30 1.18 -14.06
C LEU A 85 -7.49 1.60 -14.93
N GLU A 86 -7.86 0.80 -15.92
CA GLU A 86 -9.02 1.05 -16.81
C GLU A 86 -10.34 0.50 -16.24
N ASN A 87 -10.27 -0.39 -15.25
CA ASN A 87 -11.42 -1.06 -14.66
C ASN A 87 -11.21 -1.32 -13.16
N LEU A 88 -10.98 -0.26 -12.38
CA LEU A 88 -10.71 -0.38 -10.94
C LEU A 88 -11.90 -0.96 -10.15
N SER A 89 -13.13 -0.90 -10.69
CA SER A 89 -14.31 -1.49 -10.05
C SER A 89 -14.18 -3.00 -9.87
N CYS A 90 -13.38 -3.70 -10.68
CA CYS A 90 -13.11 -5.13 -10.47
C CYS A 90 -12.32 -5.41 -9.18
N LEU A 91 -11.64 -4.41 -8.63
CA LEU A 91 -10.87 -4.50 -7.38
C LEU A 91 -11.61 -3.92 -6.19
N GLU A 92 -12.75 -3.24 -6.38
CA GLU A 92 -13.44 -2.48 -5.32
C GLU A 92 -13.81 -3.37 -4.14
N GLU A 93 -14.47 -4.51 -4.38
CA GLU A 93 -14.84 -5.44 -3.32
C GLU A 93 -13.61 -5.98 -2.57
N TYR A 94 -12.56 -6.32 -3.32
CA TYR A 94 -11.31 -6.81 -2.75
C TYR A 94 -10.64 -5.77 -1.85
N LEU A 95 -10.51 -4.53 -2.34
CA LEU A 95 -9.90 -3.42 -1.60
C LEU A 95 -10.74 -3.00 -0.40
N CYS A 96 -12.07 -3.02 -0.51
CA CYS A 96 -12.98 -2.76 0.61
C CYS A 96 -12.78 -3.81 1.71
N ASN A 97 -12.74 -5.09 1.36
CA ASN A 97 -12.50 -6.18 2.29
C ASN A 97 -11.08 -6.10 2.90
N LEU A 98 -10.09 -5.66 2.13
CA LEU A 98 -8.74 -5.42 2.62
C LEU A 98 -8.72 -4.27 3.64
N GLY A 99 -9.42 -3.15 3.36
CA GLY A 99 -9.56 -2.03 4.28
C GLY A 99 -10.22 -2.45 5.60
N LYS A 100 -11.29 -3.25 5.56
CA LYS A 100 -11.94 -3.82 6.76
C LYS A 100 -10.97 -4.66 7.60
N LYS A 101 -10.11 -5.46 6.96
CA LYS A 101 -9.08 -6.26 7.66
C LYS A 101 -8.06 -5.36 8.36
N HIS A 102 -7.63 -4.26 7.73
CA HIS A 102 -6.70 -3.30 8.34
C HIS A 102 -7.35 -2.55 9.51
N GLN A 103 -8.62 -2.14 9.37
CA GLN A 103 -9.38 -1.53 10.44
C GLN A 103 -9.53 -2.46 11.65
N ALA A 104 -9.78 -3.76 11.41
CA ALA A 104 -9.93 -4.76 12.47
C ALA A 104 -8.65 -4.95 13.31
N VAL A 105 -7.47 -4.66 12.75
CA VAL A 105 -6.18 -4.69 13.47
C VAL A 105 -5.76 -3.32 14.02
N GLY A 106 -6.65 -2.33 13.97
CA GLY A 106 -6.44 -1.01 14.57
C GLY A 106 -5.73 0.02 13.69
N VAL A 107 -5.52 -0.28 12.40
CA VAL A 107 -5.02 0.72 11.45
C VAL A 107 -6.09 1.78 11.26
N LYS A 108 -5.72 3.04 11.50
CA LYS A 108 -6.61 4.17 11.31
C LYS A 108 -6.64 4.62 9.86
N VAL A 109 -7.74 5.25 9.43
CA VAL A 109 -7.87 5.75 8.04
C VAL A 109 -6.81 6.80 7.74
N GLU A 110 -6.40 7.58 8.74
CA GLU A 110 -5.37 8.60 8.66
C GLU A 110 -4.00 7.99 8.35
N SER A 111 -3.73 6.74 8.75
CA SER A 111 -2.49 6.02 8.42
C SER A 111 -2.39 5.73 6.91
N PHE A 112 -3.53 5.63 6.21
CA PHE A 112 -3.56 5.58 4.74
C PHE A 112 -3.48 6.97 4.09
N SER A 113 -3.71 8.03 4.87
CA SER A 113 -3.63 9.43 4.41
C SER A 113 -2.20 9.99 4.41
N VAL A 114 -1.20 9.21 4.88
CA VAL A 114 0.24 9.49 4.76
C VAL A 114 0.65 9.36 3.28
N ARG A 115 0.30 10.41 2.55
CA ARG A 115 0.56 10.68 1.13
C ARG A 115 1.96 11.32 0.97
N HIS A 116 2.86 11.04 0.01
CA HIS A 116 2.82 10.78 -1.44
C HIS A 116 4.20 10.27 -1.94
N PRO A 117 4.37 9.62 -3.13
CA PRO A 117 3.58 9.74 -4.37
C PRO A 117 3.30 8.39 -5.09
N LEU A 118 2.43 7.54 -4.55
CA LEU A 118 1.83 6.44 -5.33
C LEU A 118 0.29 6.37 -5.26
N LEU A 119 -0.37 7.14 -4.38
CA LEU A 119 -1.78 6.92 -4.03
C LEU A 119 -2.71 8.15 -4.10
N TYR A 120 -2.28 9.26 -4.70
CA TYR A 120 -3.17 10.44 -4.87
C TYR A 120 -4.53 10.16 -5.56
N PRO A 121 -4.68 9.17 -6.47
CA PRO A 121 -5.99 8.90 -7.09
C PRO A 121 -7.04 8.26 -6.17
N LEU A 122 -6.67 7.75 -4.99
CA LEU A 122 -7.60 7.00 -4.11
C LEU A 122 -8.37 7.88 -3.12
N GLN A 123 -8.11 9.19 -3.10
CA GLN A 123 -8.78 10.11 -2.18
C GLN A 123 -10.03 10.77 -2.77
N LEU A 124 -10.55 10.25 -3.88
CA LEU A 124 -11.73 10.82 -4.56
C LEU A 124 -13.08 10.33 -4.00
N CYS A 125 -13.10 9.53 -2.93
CA CYS A 125 -14.33 8.96 -2.38
C CYS A 125 -14.47 9.08 -0.85
N LEU A 126 -14.03 10.20 -0.26
CA LEU A 126 -14.47 10.61 1.08
C LEU A 126 -15.05 12.03 1.03
#